data_AF-A0A0G0FEZ0-F1
#
_entry.id   AF-A0A0G0FEZ0-F1
#
_cell.length_a   1.000
_cell.length_b   1.000
_cell.length_c   1.000
_cell.angle_alpha   90.00
_cell.angle_beta   90.00
_cell.angle_gamma   90.00
#
_symmetry.space_group_name_H-M   'P 1'
#
loop_
_entity.id
_entity.type
_entity.pdbx_description
1 polymer ?
#
loop_
_entity_poly.entity_id
_entity_poly.type
_entity_poly.pdbx_seq_one_letter_code
_entity_poly.pdbx_strand_id
1 'polypeptide(L)' 'HKNVVILPFAHLSNNLAKAKDGIKIVSLIEENLKKEFNVMRAHFGSHKELLLDIYGHPGNARYREF' A
#
# COMPACT_ATOMS: atom_id res chain seq x y z
N HIS A 1 -18.14 5.03 4.04
CA HIS A 1 -17.07 5.67 3.25
C HIS A 1 -16.03 4.62 2.86
N LYS A 2 -15.58 4.58 1.59
CA LYS A 2 -14.59 3.59 1.12
C LYS A 2 -13.18 4.19 1.31
N ASN A 3 -12.49 3.79 2.38
CA ASN A 3 -11.15 4.28 2.71
C ASN A 3 -10.09 3.27 2.25
N VAL A 4 -8.97 3.76 1.70
CA VAL A 4 -7.84 2.92 1.29
C VAL A 4 -6.54 3.50 1.87
N VAL A 5 -5.71 2.63 2.43
CA VAL A 5 -4.36 2.98 2.89
C VAL A 5 -3.33 2.35 1.97
N ILE A 6 -2.43 3.18 1.43
CA ILE A 6 -1.26 2.74 0.66
C ILE A 6 -0.05 2.75 1.59
N LEU A 7 0.45 1.56 1.92
CA LEU A 7 1.62 1.36 2.77
C LEU A 7 2.75 0.70 1.95
N PRO A 8 3.81 1.44 1.58
CA PRO A 8 4.97 0.85 0.92
C PRO A 8 5.64 -0.19 1.83
N PHE A 9 5.73 -1.44 1.38
CA PHE A 9 6.24 -2.56 2.18
C PHE A 9 7.21 -3.41 1.35
N ALA A 10 8.52 -3.10 1.45
CA ALA A 10 9.55 -3.75 0.63
C ALA A 10 9.73 -5.25 0.95
N HIS A 11 9.44 -5.68 2.17
CA HIS A 11 9.64 -7.07 2.59
C HIS A 11 8.67 -8.09 1.95
N LEU A 12 7.75 -7.66 1.09
CA LEU A 12 6.88 -8.58 0.34
C LEU A 12 7.56 -9.23 -0.88
N SER A 13 8.77 -8.80 -1.25
CA SER A 13 9.49 -9.32 -2.41
C SER A 13 11.00 -9.30 -2.20
N ASN A 14 11.69 -10.27 -2.79
CA ASN A 14 13.16 -10.31 -2.87
C ASN A 14 13.70 -9.65 -4.16
N ASN A 15 12.84 -9.33 -5.13
CA ASN A 15 13.19 -8.69 -6.39
C ASN A 15 12.59 -7.27 -6.44
N LEU A 16 13.32 -6.31 -5.85
CA LEU A 16 12.83 -4.95 -5.69
C LEU A 16 13.21 -4.07 -6.87
N ALA A 17 12.25 -3.24 -7.30
CA ALA A 17 12.52 -2.14 -8.22
C ALA A 17 13.42 -1.08 -7.56
N LYS A 18 14.03 -0.22 -8.38
CA LYS A 18 14.77 0.94 -7.88
C LYS A 18 13.81 1.88 -7.13
N ALA A 19 14.30 2.55 -6.09
CA ALA A 19 13.47 3.44 -5.25
C ALA A 19 12.71 4.50 -6.06
N LYS A 20 13.34 5.09 -7.09
CA LYS A 20 12.72 6.06 -7.98
C LYS A 20 11.47 5.50 -8.69
N ASP A 21 11.57 4.26 -9.17
CA ASP A 21 10.48 3.59 -9.87
C ASP A 21 9.38 3.20 -8.88
N GLY A 22 9.75 2.73 -7.68
CA GLY A 22 8.82 2.45 -6.58
C GLY A 22 8.00 3.67 -6.16
N ILE A 23 8.63 4.82 -5.98
CA ILE A 23 7.94 6.08 -5.65
C ILE A 23 6.97 6.46 -6.78
N LYS A 24 7.41 6.37 -8.05
CA LYS A 24 6.58 6.70 -9.21
C LYS A 24 5.32 5.83 -9.27
N ILE A 25 5.45 4.52 -9.10
CA ILE A 25 4.32 3.58 -9.12
C ILE A 25 3.37 3.82 -7.95
N VAL A 26 3.90 4.00 -6.74
CA VAL A 26 3.08 4.29 -5.56
C VAL A 26 2.26 5.58 -5.73
N SER A 27 2.86 6.64 -6.31
CA SER A 27 2.13 7.89 -6.62
C SER A 27 1.05 7.67 -7.68
N LEU A 28 1.34 6.89 -8.73
CA LEU A 28 0.35 6.57 -9.77
C LEU A 28 -0.84 5.78 -9.21
N ILE A 29 -0.60 4.84 -8.28
CA ILE A 29 -1.65 4.09 -7.59
C ILE A 29 -2.51 5.06 -6.74
N GLU A 30 -1.88 5.96 -5.99
CA GLU A 30 -2.58 6.96 -5.19
C GLU A 30 -3.48 7.86 -6.04
N GLU A 31 -2.96 8.40 -7.15
CA GLU A 31 -3.71 9.27 -8.07
C GLU A 31 -4.92 8.58 -8.69
N ASN A 32 -4.79 7.30 -9.06
CA ASN A 32 -5.90 6.55 -9.65
C ASN A 32 -6.95 6.17 -8.60
N LEU A 33 -6.55 5.77 -7.39
CA LEU A 33 -7.49 5.43 -6.33
C LEU A 33 -8.25 6.64 -5.79
N LYS A 34 -7.62 7.83 -5.74
CA LYS A 34 -8.26 9.07 -5.27
C LYS A 34 -9.49 9.49 -6.09
N LYS A 35 -9.67 8.94 -7.30
CA LYS A 35 -10.86 9.18 -8.14
C LYS A 35 -12.15 8.61 -7.52
N GLU A 36 -12.04 7.57 -6.70
CA GLU A 36 -13.19 6.82 -6.16
C GLU A 36 -13.13 6.60 -4.64
N PHE A 37 -11.96 6.70 -4.03
CA PHE A 37 -11.70 6.36 -2.63
C PHE A 37 -11.12 7.54 -1.86
N ASN A 38 -11.35 7.55 -0.55
CA ASN A 38 -10.57 8.40 0.36
C ASN A 38 -9.24 7.69 0.64
N VAL A 39 -8.14 8.23 0.11
CA VAL A 39 -6.84 7.57 0.10
C VAL A 39 -5.89 8.26 1.07
N MET A 40 -5.26 7.47 1.93
CA MET A 40 -4.11 7.88 2.73
C MET A 40 -2.87 7.11 2.28
N ARG A 41 -1.73 7.80 2.13
CA ARG A 41 -0.46 7.17 1.79
C ARG A 41 0.57 7.43 2.89
N ALA A 42 1.25 6.39 3.34
CA ALA A 42 2.36 6.52 4.27
C ALA A 42 3.66 6.95 3.54
N HIS A 43 4.55 7.64 4.27
CA HIS A 43 5.83 8.09 3.72
C HIS A 43 6.69 6.91 3.20
N PHE A 44 7.26 7.05 2.00
CA PHE A 44 8.10 6.02 1.38
C PHE A 44 9.51 6.01 2.01
N GLY A 45 10.09 4.84 2.24
CA GLY A 45 11.48 4.71 2.69
C GLY A 45 11.75 5.07 4.15
N SER A 46 10.71 5.20 4.98
CA SER A 46 10.86 5.37 6.44
C SER A 46 10.50 4.11 7.22
N HIS A 47 11.23 3.85 8.31
CA HIS A 47 10.80 2.90 9.34
C HIS A 47 9.59 3.46 10.08
N LYS A 48 8.55 2.63 10.26
CA LYS A 48 7.28 3.01 10.87
C LYS A 48 6.73 1.85 11.67
N GLU A 49 6.19 2.14 12.85
CA GLU A 49 5.35 1.20 13.59
C GLU A 49 4.01 1.04 12.88
N LEU A 50 3.44 -0.16 12.95
CA LEU A 50 2.18 -0.50 12.29
C LEU A 50 1.30 -1.29 13.27
N LEU A 51 0.11 -0.76 13.52
CA LEU A 51 -0.97 -1.46 14.21
C LEU A 51 -2.08 -1.76 13.20
N LEU A 52 -2.43 -3.04 13.04
CA LEU A 52 -3.53 -3.48 12.20
C LEU A 52 -4.56 -4.23 13.05
N ASP A 53 -5.80 -3.75 13.02
CA ASP A 53 -6.95 -4.47 13.55
C ASP A 53 -7.75 -5.01 12.35
N ILE A 54 -7.69 -6.33 12.15
CA ILE A 54 -8.26 -7.00 10.98
C ILE A 54 -9.54 -7.72 11.42
N TYR A 55 -10.66 -7.35 10.82
CA TYR A 55 -11.92 -8.07 11.03
C TYR A 55 -11.77 -9.56 10.72
N GLY A 56 -12.29 -10.44 11.58
CA GLY A 56 -12.08 -11.90 11.49
C GLY A 56 -12.85 -12.64 10.38
N HIS A 57 -13.52 -11.95 9.45
CA HIS A 57 -14.28 -12.61 8.38
C HIS A 57 -13.35 -13.19 7.30
N PRO A 58 -13.72 -14.33 6.68
CA PRO A 58 -12.93 -14.96 5.63
C PRO A 58 -12.60 -14.00 4.48
N GLY A 59 -11.31 -13.90 4.17
CA GLY A 59 -10.82 -13.10 3.05
C GLY A 59 -10.59 -11.61 3.34
N ASN A 60 -10.55 -11.17 4.59
CA ASN A 60 -10.12 -9.81 4.94
C ASN A 60 -8.61 -9.58 4.84
N ALA A 61 -7.81 -10.65 4.94
CA ALA A 61 -6.39 -10.65 4.62
C ALA A 61 -6.16 -11.40 3.30
N ARG A 62 -5.50 -10.75 2.33
CA ARG A 62 -5.23 -11.32 1.01
C ARG A 62 -3.86 -10.89 0.49
N TYR A 63 -3.20 -11.82 -0.21
CA TYR A 63 -2.01 -11.56 -1.00
C TYR A 63 -2.34 -11.61 -2.50
N ARG A 64 -1.67 -10.78 -3.29
CA ARG A 64 -1.82 -10.67 -4.75
C ARG A 64 -0.45 -10.40 -5.38
N GLU A 65 -0.19 -10.99 -6.54
CA GLU A 65 0.99 -10.78 -7.39
C GLU A 65 0.51 -10.36 -8.79
N PHE A 66 1.26 -9.48 -9.45
CA PHE A 66 0.91 -8.85 -10.74
C PHE A 66 2.10 -8.83 -11.69
#